data_AF-A0A2E3C7B3-F1
#
_entry.id   AF-A0A2E3C7B3-F1
#
_cell.length_a   1.000
_cell.length_b   1.000
_cell.length_c   1.000
_cell.angle_alpha   90.00
_cell.angle_beta   90.00
_cell.angle_gamma   90.00
#
_symmetry.space_group_name_H-M   'P 1'
#
loop_
_entity.id
_entity.type
_entity.pdbx_description
1 polymer ?
#
loop_
_entity_poly.entity_id
_entity_poly.type
_entity_poly.pdbx_seq_one_letter_code
_entity_poly.pdbx_strand_id
1 'polypeptide(L)'
;MIEKLRIIASIVLGIAFLKIGIDHFIDPEWFEPIVPEILGHPRFWVLASGAIEIIVGILLIIPTTQKIGGQSCAILLIVLYWANLNMWINDIPIGGQSFEGKWHFLRLIIQLLLISIALFIGEIFPNKAKSDKITSIILTKTD
;
A
#
# COMPACT_ATOMS: atom_id res chain seq x y z
N MET A 1 -18.68 15.42 -0.10
CA MET A 1 -17.35 15.85 0.42
C MET A 1 -16.41 14.65 0.60
N ILE A 2 -16.82 13.61 1.34
CA ILE A 2 -16.04 12.39 1.57
C ILE A 2 -15.65 11.67 0.26
N GLU A 3 -16.56 11.58 -0.71
CA GLU A 3 -16.27 10.95 -2.00
C GLU A 3 -15.13 11.63 -2.76
N LYS A 4 -15.18 12.96 -2.84
CA LYS A 4 -14.13 13.76 -3.50
C LYS A 4 -12.79 13.57 -2.79
N LEU A 5 -12.79 13.56 -1.46
CA LEU A 5 -11.59 13.32 -0.67
C LEU A 5 -10.99 11.94 -0.96
N ARG A 6 -11.83 10.91 -1.06
CA ARG A 6 -11.39 9.55 -1.40
C ARG A 6 -10.79 9.46 -2.80
N ILE A 7 -11.43 10.06 -3.80
CA ILE A 7 -10.91 10.10 -5.17
C ILE A 7 -9.55 10.80 -5.21
N ILE A 8 -9.43 11.96 -4.55
CA ILE A 8 -8.17 12.72 -4.47
C ILE A 8 -7.09 11.88 -3.78
N ALA A 9 -7.39 11.29 -2.62
CA ALA A 9 -6.45 10.44 -1.90
C ALA A 9 -6.00 9.23 -2.74
N SER A 10 -6.93 8.61 -3.47
CA SER A 10 -6.64 7.48 -4.36
C SER A 10 -5.74 7.87 -5.52
N ILE A 11 -6.00 9.02 -6.17
CA ILE A 11 -5.15 9.50 -7.26
C ILE A 11 -3.75 9.84 -6.76
N VAL A 12 -3.65 10.55 -5.63
CA VAL A 12 -2.35 10.91 -5.03
C VAL A 12 -1.54 9.66 -4.67
N LEU A 13 -2.18 8.69 -4.01
CA LEU A 13 -1.53 7.44 -3.65
C LEU A 13 -1.15 6.64 -4.91
N GLY A 14 -2.03 6.60 -5.91
CA GLY A 14 -1.79 5.92 -7.17
C GLY A 14 -0.59 6.47 -7.95
N ILE A 15 -0.46 7.80 -8.01
CA ILE A 15 0.70 8.47 -8.64
C ILE A 15 1.98 8.15 -7.87
N ALA A 16 1.94 8.15 -6.53
CA ALA A 16 3.10 7.80 -5.72
C ALA A 16 3.57 6.35 -5.97
N PHE A 17 2.64 5.40 -5.99
CA PHE A 17 2.93 3.99 -6.30
C PHE A 17 3.44 3.77 -7.73
N LEU A 18 2.86 4.47 -8.71
CA LEU A 18 3.38 4.45 -10.09
C LEU A 18 4.84 4.92 -10.13
N LYS A 19 5.14 6.06 -9.49
CA LYS A 19 6.49 6.61 -9.48
C LYS A 19 7.47 5.64 -8.83
N ILE A 20 7.18 5.19 -7.61
CA ILE A 20 8.07 4.28 -6.86
C ILE A 20 8.25 2.96 -7.62
N GLY A 21 7.17 2.41 -8.17
CA GLY A 21 7.22 1.18 -8.95
C GLY A 21 8.07 1.31 -10.21
N ILE A 22 8.04 2.47 -10.89
CA ILE A 22 8.95 2.78 -12.01
C ILE A 22 10.41 2.90 -11.52
N ASP A 23 10.64 3.55 -10.37
CA ASP A 23 11.98 3.73 -9.81
C ASP A 23 12.67 2.37 -9.53
N HIS A 24 11.91 1.30 -9.20
CA HIS A 24 12.46 -0.05 -9.04
C HIS A 24 13.08 -0.63 -10.34
N PHE A 25 12.65 -0.16 -11.52
CA PHE A 25 13.24 -0.57 -12.80
C PHE A 25 14.37 0.36 -13.25
N ILE A 26 14.37 1.61 -12.80
CA ILE A 26 15.39 2.60 -13.14
C ILE A 26 16.64 2.41 -12.28
N ASP A 27 16.47 2.26 -10.97
CA ASP A 27 17.55 2.14 -9.99
C ASP A 27 17.26 1.02 -8.97
N PRO A 28 17.18 -0.24 -9.41
CA PRO A 28 16.92 -1.38 -8.52
C PRO A 28 17.96 -1.54 -7.41
N GLU A 29 19.21 -1.15 -7.67
CA GLU A 29 20.36 -1.35 -6.78
C GLU A 29 20.22 -0.57 -5.47
N TRP A 30 19.47 0.54 -5.52
CA TRP A 30 19.11 1.31 -4.34
C TRP A 30 18.19 0.53 -3.37
N PHE A 31 17.33 -0.34 -3.90
CA PHE A 31 16.32 -1.09 -3.13
C PHE A 31 16.78 -2.50 -2.72
N GLU A 32 17.70 -3.10 -3.47
CA GLU A 32 18.19 -4.46 -3.20
C GLU A 32 18.69 -4.71 -1.77
N PRO A 33 19.45 -3.79 -1.13
CA PRO A 33 20.04 -4.05 0.18
C PRO A 33 19.01 -4.35 1.28
N ILE A 34 17.80 -3.80 1.16
CA ILE A 34 16.77 -3.96 2.19
C ILE A 34 15.87 -5.18 2.00
N VAL A 35 16.04 -5.91 0.89
CA VAL A 35 15.30 -7.16 0.68
C VAL A 35 15.73 -8.18 1.75
N PRO A 36 14.78 -8.79 2.49
CA PRO A 36 15.11 -9.83 3.47
C PRO A 36 15.91 -10.97 2.85
N GLU A 37 17.06 -11.33 3.46
CA GLU A 37 17.98 -12.34 2.92
C GLU A 37 17.33 -13.71 2.66
N ILE A 38 16.32 -14.07 3.46
CA ILE A 38 15.55 -15.33 3.30
C ILE A 38 14.87 -15.44 1.93
N LEU A 39 14.62 -14.32 1.26
CA LEU A 39 14.01 -14.29 -0.07
C LEU A 39 15.01 -14.60 -1.20
N GLY A 40 16.31 -14.63 -0.90
CA GLY A 40 17.36 -14.89 -1.88
C GLY A 40 17.50 -13.73 -2.86
N HIS A 41 17.28 -13.99 -4.16
CA HIS A 41 17.56 -13.09 -5.29
C HIS A 41 16.93 -11.68 -5.16
N PRO A 42 17.66 -10.66 -4.67
CA PRO A 42 17.06 -9.36 -4.31
C PRO A 42 16.49 -8.62 -5.52
N ARG A 43 17.26 -8.58 -6.61
CA ARG A 43 16.86 -7.98 -7.90
C ARG A 43 15.52 -8.51 -8.40
N PHE A 44 15.26 -9.81 -8.27
CA PHE A 44 13.98 -10.40 -8.69
C PHE A 44 12.82 -9.81 -7.89
N TRP A 45 12.95 -9.77 -6.57
CA TRP A 45 11.89 -9.25 -5.69
C TRP A 45 11.66 -7.76 -5.87
N VAL A 46 12.71 -6.97 -6.08
CA VAL A 46 12.62 -5.53 -6.39
C VAL A 46 11.84 -5.30 -7.70
N LEU A 47 12.17 -6.02 -8.77
CA LEU A 47 11.45 -5.87 -10.04
C LEU A 47 10.00 -6.38 -9.96
N ALA A 48 9.78 -7.49 -9.25
CA ALA A 48 8.44 -8.05 -9.04
C ALA A 48 7.56 -7.12 -8.21
N SER A 49 8.07 -6.56 -7.11
CA SER A 49 7.33 -5.57 -6.31
C SER A 49 7.06 -4.32 -7.11
N GLY A 50 8.04 -3.81 -7.87
CA GLY A 50 7.85 -2.64 -8.74
C GLY A 50 6.73 -2.83 -9.76
N ALA A 51 6.63 -4.01 -10.38
CA ALA A 51 5.52 -4.34 -11.29
C ALA A 51 4.16 -4.30 -10.58
N ILE A 52 4.09 -4.88 -9.37
CA ILE A 52 2.86 -4.91 -8.57
C ILE A 52 2.48 -3.49 -8.12
N GLU A 53 3.44 -2.67 -7.71
CA GLU A 53 3.23 -1.26 -7.34
C GLU A 53 2.68 -0.45 -8.52
N ILE A 54 3.20 -0.65 -9.73
CA ILE A 54 2.67 0.00 -10.94
C ILE A 54 1.21 -0.41 -11.17
N ILE A 55 0.90 -1.70 -11.10
CA ILE A 55 -0.47 -2.21 -11.28
C ILE A 55 -1.40 -1.60 -10.24
N VAL A 56 -1.02 -1.61 -8.96
CA VAL A 56 -1.81 -1.01 -7.87
C VAL A 56 -1.97 0.50 -8.09
N GLY A 57 -0.92 1.19 -8.52
CA GLY A 57 -0.97 2.61 -8.85
C GLY A 57 -2.01 2.93 -9.93
N ILE A 58 -2.05 2.13 -11.00
CA ILE A 58 -3.06 2.23 -12.07
C ILE A 58 -4.47 1.99 -11.52
N LEU A 59 -4.65 0.93 -10.71
CA LEU A 59 -5.94 0.60 -10.12
C LEU A 59 -6.48 1.72 -9.23
N LEU A 60 -5.60 2.44 -8.52
CA LEU A 60 -5.95 3.58 -7.68
C LEU A 60 -6.30 4.85 -8.48
N ILE A 61 -5.79 4.99 -9.69
CA ILE A 61 -6.07 6.17 -10.55
C ILE A 61 -7.39 6.00 -11.30
N ILE A 62 -7.70 4.80 -11.80
CA ILE A 62 -8.90 4.55 -12.58
C ILE A 62 -10.13 4.51 -11.64
N PRO A 63 -11.12 5.42 -11.82
CA PRO A 63 -12.25 5.57 -10.87
C PRO A 63 -13.05 4.28 -10.62
N THR A 64 -13.20 3.43 -11.63
CA THR A 64 -13.96 2.18 -11.54
C THR A 64 -13.24 1.07 -10.78
N THR A 65 -11.92 1.18 -10.58
CA THR A 65 -11.10 0.15 -9.92
C THR A 65 -10.56 0.56 -8.57
N GLN A 66 -10.79 1.81 -8.14
CA GLN A 66 -10.21 2.36 -6.89
C GLN A 66 -10.49 1.50 -5.67
N LYS A 67 -11.68 0.90 -5.58
CA LYS A 67 -12.02 0.01 -4.47
C LYS A 67 -11.07 -1.19 -4.38
N ILE A 68 -10.88 -1.91 -5.49
CA ILE A 68 -9.94 -3.04 -5.53
C ILE A 68 -8.51 -2.52 -5.33
N GLY A 69 -8.16 -1.40 -5.96
CA GLY A 69 -6.87 -0.73 -5.80
C GLY A 69 -6.52 -0.43 -4.35
N GLY A 70 -7.46 0.11 -3.56
CA GLY A 70 -7.28 0.39 -2.13
C GLY A 70 -7.06 -0.88 -1.30
N GLN A 71 -7.82 -1.94 -1.58
CA GLN A 71 -7.66 -3.23 -0.91
C GLN A 71 -6.30 -3.86 -1.21
N SER A 72 -5.91 -3.91 -2.49
CA SER A 72 -4.61 -4.40 -2.93
C SER A 72 -3.46 -3.55 -2.38
N CYS A 73 -3.62 -2.23 -2.36
CA CYS A 73 -2.63 -1.30 -1.79
C CYS A 73 -2.40 -1.54 -0.29
N ALA A 74 -3.46 -1.77 0.49
CA ALA A 74 -3.33 -2.07 1.91
C ALA A 74 -2.51 -3.36 2.13
N ILE A 75 -2.80 -4.42 1.37
CA ILE A 75 -2.05 -5.69 1.44
C ILE A 75 -0.59 -5.47 1.03
N LEU A 76 -0.38 -4.75 -0.08
CA LEU A 76 0.96 -4.47 -0.60
C LEU A 76 1.81 -3.68 0.41
N LEU A 77 1.24 -2.66 1.05
CA LEU A 77 1.92 -1.89 2.09
C LEU A 77 2.33 -2.76 3.28
N ILE A 78 1.50 -3.73 3.70
CA ILE A 78 1.86 -4.66 4.77
C ILE A 78 3.06 -5.52 4.35
N VAL A 79 3.03 -6.06 3.12
CA VAL A 79 4.11 -6.88 2.57
C VAL A 79 5.41 -6.07 2.44
N LEU A 80 5.36 -4.88 1.83
CA LEU A 80 6.53 -4.03 1.61
C LEU A 80 7.12 -3.44 2.90
N TYR A 81 6.31 -3.32 3.96
CA TYR A 81 6.84 -2.92 5.26
C TYR A 81 7.87 -3.92 5.79
N TRP A 82 7.82 -5.19 5.38
CA TRP A 82 8.82 -6.17 5.77
C TRP A 82 10.24 -5.77 5.35
N ALA A 83 10.44 -5.23 4.15
CA ALA A 83 11.74 -4.72 3.71
C ALA A 83 12.20 -3.52 4.57
N ASN A 84 11.28 -2.62 4.91
CA ASN A 84 11.58 -1.47 5.78
C ASN A 84 11.88 -1.89 7.23
N LEU A 85 11.24 -2.95 7.71
CA LEU A 85 11.52 -3.55 9.01
C LEU A 85 12.87 -4.27 9.02
N ASN A 86 13.20 -5.00 7.94
CA ASN A 86 14.50 -5.64 7.75
C ASN A 86 15.63 -4.61 7.80
N MET A 87 15.46 -3.48 7.12
CA MET A 87 16.39 -2.34 7.18
C MET A 87 16.57 -1.82 8.61
N TRP A 88 15.49 -1.71 9.39
CA TRP A 88 15.55 -1.22 10.76
C TRP A 88 16.25 -2.22 11.70
N ILE A 89 15.84 -3.48 11.69
CA ILE A 89 16.35 -4.49 12.64
C ILE A 89 17.84 -4.79 12.41
N ASN A 90 18.28 -4.74 11.15
CA ASN A 90 19.64 -5.09 10.76
C ASN A 90 20.53 -3.87 10.45
N ASP A 91 20.08 -2.66 10.77
CA ASP A 91 20.80 -1.39 10.56
C ASP A 91 21.39 -1.24 9.14
N ILE A 92 20.62 -1.67 8.14
CA ILE A 92 21.08 -1.72 6.74
C ILE A 92 21.19 -0.28 6.19
N PRO A 93 22.37 0.17 5.74
CA PRO A 93 22.52 1.49 5.15
C PRO A 93 21.91 1.54 3.74
N ILE A 94 21.18 2.62 3.43
CA ILE A 94 20.76 2.94 2.07
C ILE A 94 21.45 4.23 1.62
N GLY A 95 22.01 4.24 0.41
CA GLY A 95 22.66 5.43 -0.14
C GLY A 95 23.88 5.89 0.68
N GLY A 96 24.54 4.96 1.37
CA GLY A 96 25.72 5.24 2.19
C GLY A 96 25.44 5.81 3.57
N GLN A 97 24.18 5.90 4.00
CA GLN A 97 23.83 6.32 5.36
C GLN A 97 22.93 5.30 6.05
N SER A 98 23.27 4.93 7.29
CA SER A 98 22.34 4.28 8.20
C SER A 98 21.47 5.34 8.86
N PHE A 99 20.19 5.05 9.01
CA PHE A 99 19.26 5.98 9.63
C PHE A 99 19.17 5.72 11.14
N GLU A 100 19.08 6.79 11.92
CA GLU A 100 18.76 6.65 13.35
C GLU A 100 17.39 5.98 13.54
N GLY A 101 17.23 5.20 14.63
CA GLY A 101 15.98 4.50 14.97
C GLY A 101 14.71 5.37 14.95
N LYS A 102 14.82 6.66 15.25
CA LYS A 102 13.70 7.62 15.18
C LYS A 102 13.06 7.72 13.78
N TRP A 103 13.87 7.60 12.73
CA TRP A 103 13.40 7.68 11.34
C TRP A 103 12.66 6.42 10.92
N HIS A 104 13.09 5.25 11.41
CA HIS A 104 12.37 4.00 11.20
C HIS A 104 11.02 3.98 11.92
N PHE A 105 10.97 4.52 13.15
CA PHE A 105 9.72 4.66 13.88
C PHE A 105 8.76 5.64 13.18
N LEU A 106 9.26 6.78 12.69
CA LEU A 106 8.46 7.70 11.88
C LEU A 106 7.92 7.03 10.62
N ARG A 107 8.76 6.23 9.94
CA ARG A 107 8.36 5.46 8.76
C ARG A 107 7.24 4.45 9.09
N LEU A 108 7.29 3.78 10.22
CA LEU A 108 6.22 2.90 10.68
C LEU A 108 4.90 3.66 10.86
N ILE A 109 4.93 4.84 11.49
CA ILE A 109 3.72 5.68 11.67
C ILE A 109 3.14 6.08 10.30
N ILE A 110 4.00 6.52 9.38
CA ILE A 110 3.58 6.85 8.01
C ILE A 110 2.99 5.63 7.32
N GLN A 111 3.60 4.45 7.46
CA GLN A 111 3.10 3.21 6.87
C GLN A 111 1.69 2.87 7.37
N LEU A 112 1.44 2.98 8.69
CA LEU A 112 0.14 2.73 9.28
C LEU A 112 -0.91 3.74 8.80
N LEU A 113 -0.52 5.00 8.61
CA LEU A 113 -1.38 6.02 8.02
C LEU A 113 -1.74 5.69 6.56
N LEU A 114 -0.76 5.29 5.76
CA LEU A 114 -0.97 4.91 4.36
C LEU A 114 -1.88 3.68 4.24
N ILE A 115 -1.69 2.67 5.10
CA ILE A 115 -2.58 1.51 5.18
C ILE A 115 -4.01 1.96 5.53
N SER A 116 -4.16 2.85 6.50
CA SER A 116 -5.48 3.38 6.89
C SER A 116 -6.17 4.12 5.73
N ILE A 117 -5.42 4.91 4.96
CA ILE A 117 -5.91 5.59 3.75
C ILE A 117 -6.30 4.56 2.68
N ALA A 118 -5.49 3.53 2.45
CA ALA A 118 -5.77 2.47 1.49
C ALA A 118 -7.04 1.69 1.86
N LEU A 119 -7.24 1.38 3.14
CA LEU A 119 -8.47 0.74 3.66
C LEU A 119 -9.71 1.64 3.51
N PHE A 120 -9.55 2.94 3.72
CA PHE A 120 -10.60 3.93 3.48
C PHE A 120 -11.00 3.99 2.00
N ILE A 121 -10.02 3.97 1.09
CA ILE A 121 -10.27 3.88 -0.36
C ILE A 121 -10.95 2.55 -0.72
N GLY A 122 -10.49 1.44 -0.14
CA GLY A 122 -10.97 0.09 -0.40
C GLY A 122 -12.35 -0.24 0.18
N GLU A 123 -12.97 0.69 0.90
CA GLU A 123 -14.28 0.53 1.56
C GLU A 123 -14.37 -0.76 2.38
N ILE A 124 -13.28 -1.15 3.06
CA ILE A 124 -13.23 -2.39 3.85
C ILE A 124 -14.10 -2.27 5.11
N PHE A 125 -14.34 -1.06 5.61
CA PHE A 125 -15.26 -0.87 6.72
C PHE A 125 -16.72 -1.00 6.24
N PRO A 126 -17.56 -1.79 6.95
CA PRO A 126 -18.95 -2.00 6.57
C PRO A 126 -19.70 -0.67 6.54
N ASN A 127 -20.24 -0.33 5.37
CA ASN A 127 -21.05 0.85 5.19
C ASN A 127 -22.42 0.62 5.86
N LYS A 128 -22.84 1.50 6.77
CA LYS A 128 -24.11 1.40 7.53
C LYS A 128 -25.30 1.13 6.60
N ALA A 129 -25.33 1.80 5.45
CA ALA A 129 -26.34 1.63 4.40
C ALA A 129 -26.42 0.21 3.81
N LYS A 130 -25.31 -0.53 3.75
CA LYS A 130 -25.30 -1.92 3.28
C LYS A 130 -25.83 -2.87 4.35
N SER A 131 -25.54 -2.59 5.63
CA SER A 131 -26.10 -3.31 6.77
C SER A 131 -27.61 -3.13 6.84
N ASP A 132 -28.07 -1.88 6.78
CA ASP A 132 -29.49 -1.54 6.88
C ASP A 132 -30.32 -2.15 5.74
N LYS A 133 -29.75 -2.21 4.52
CA LYS A 133 -30.39 -2.84 3.35
C LYS A 133 -30.49 -4.37 3.46
N ILE A 134 -29.50 -5.03 4.08
CA ILE A 134 -29.56 -6.47 4.35
C ILE A 134 -30.62 -6.75 5.41
N THR A 135 -30.64 -5.96 6.49
CA THR A 135 -31.66 -6.06 7.54
C THR A 135 -33.06 -5.85 6.99
N SER A 136 -33.28 -4.85 6.13
CA SER A 136 -34.60 -4.63 5.52
C SER A 136 -35.04 -5.78 4.62
N ILE A 137 -34.12 -6.36 3.83
CA ILE A 137 -34.43 -7.52 2.97
C ILE A 137 -34.83 -8.75 3.81
N ILE A 138 -34.14 -8.98 4.92
CA ILE A 138 -34.43 -10.09 5.84
C ILE A 138 -35.81 -9.88 6.48
N LEU A 139 -36.11 -8.67 6.97
CA LEU A 139 -37.39 -8.35 7.61
C LEU A 139 -38.58 -8.44 6.64
N THR A 140 -38.41 -8.07 5.37
CA THR A 140 -39.47 -8.19 4.35
C THR A 140 -39.71 -9.61 3.83
N LYS A 141 -38.83 -10.57 4.16
CA LYS A 141 -38.97 -11.98 3.75
C LYS A 141 -39.59 -12.87 4.81
N THR A 142 -39.84 -12.33 6.01
CA THR A 142 -40.42 -13.06 7.15
C THR A 142 -41.91 -12.81 7.35
N ASP A 143 -42.52 -11.96 6.51
CA ASP A 143 -43.97 -11.72 6.41
C ASP A 143 -44.55 -12.45 5.19
#